data_AF-A0A7X6X9S6-F1
#
_entry.id   AF-A0A7X6X9S6-F1
#
_cell.length_a   1.000
_cell.length_b   1.000
_cell.length_c   1.000
_cell.angle_alpha   90.00
_cell.angle_beta   90.00
_cell.angle_gamma   90.00
#
_symmetry.space_group_name_H-M   'P 1'
#
loop_
_entity.id
_entity.type
_entity.pdbx_description
1 polymer ?
#
loop_
_entity_poly.entity_id
_entity_poly.type
_entity_poly.pdbx_seq_one_letter_code
_entity_poly.pdbx_strand_id
1 'polypeptide(L)'
;IVGSGAIGLEMLENFNRLGIETKVVEMKELINPNLDMDMSKLLSKKLRDKGVDLRLSSEVTEISKDGVKLAGGEILEAQLVLMATGVKPNINLAKEAGITIGVSGAIEVDEFMRTSDENIYAVGDCAETYDSITGKKVYRPLGSTANKMGRICGDVITGGTMSYRGNIGTGIFRVFDLSAGTTGLSEREAREAGYNIEIVHMTKPDRPPYQGGRDMVIKAIADVESRQLLGVQIVGYEGVDKRLDVFVTLISLKGSADDLFHLDLAYSPPFSTTKDPVHYVGMVLSGSSSMISSEELLQQENVQLVDARSLSDYENRGHLPGALHIPHQKLREQLESLNKDETVVVYCNSGTTGNAVLNLLKNRGFKRVFNLSGGNELYQNTKK
;
A
#
# COMPACT_ATOMS: atom_id res chain seq x y z
N ILE A 1 15.50 1.71 17.73
CA ILE A 1 15.36 2.46 16.46
C ILE A 1 14.20 3.43 16.61
N VAL A 2 14.40 4.72 16.32
CA VAL A 2 13.35 5.75 16.33
C VAL A 2 12.99 6.09 14.89
N GLY A 3 11.76 5.77 14.49
CA GLY A 3 11.26 5.87 13.12
C GLY A 3 11.11 4.52 12.43
N SER A 4 9.94 4.29 11.84
CA SER A 4 9.54 3.03 11.18
C SER A 4 9.43 3.16 9.65
N GLY A 5 10.11 4.14 9.06
CA GLY A 5 10.28 4.23 7.61
C GLY A 5 11.16 3.10 7.06
N ALA A 6 11.31 3.03 5.74
CA ALA A 6 12.11 2.00 5.06
C ALA A 6 13.51 1.82 5.69
N ILE A 7 14.25 2.92 5.90
CA ILE A 7 15.57 2.89 6.55
C ILE A 7 15.53 2.25 7.94
N GLY A 8 14.54 2.61 8.76
CA GLY A 8 14.39 2.05 10.11
C GLY A 8 14.10 0.55 10.09
N LEU A 9 13.26 0.09 9.16
CA LEU A 9 12.90 -1.32 9.02
C LEU A 9 14.01 -2.17 8.37
N GLU A 10 14.79 -1.61 7.45
CA GLU A 10 16.00 -2.26 6.93
C GLU A 10 17.06 -2.41 8.03
N MET A 11 17.25 -1.39 8.86
CA MET A 11 18.18 -1.45 9.99
C MET A 11 17.71 -2.42 11.07
N LEU A 12 16.39 -2.54 11.29
CA LEU A 12 15.82 -3.60 12.15
C LEU A 12 16.25 -4.99 11.68
N GLU A 13 16.13 -5.29 10.38
CA GLU A 13 16.54 -6.59 9.83
C GLU A 13 18.04 -6.82 10.06
N ASN A 14 18.88 -5.81 9.82
CA ASN A 14 20.33 -5.94 9.98
C ASN A 14 20.75 -6.12 11.44
N PHE A 15 20.14 -5.40 12.38
CA PHE A 15 20.41 -5.60 13.81
C PHE A 15 19.94 -6.97 14.28
N ASN A 16 18.78 -7.45 13.82
CA ASN A 16 18.32 -8.80 14.14
C ASN A 16 19.27 -9.89 13.62
N ARG A 17 19.82 -9.74 12.39
CA ARG A 17 20.85 -10.64 11.84
C ARG A 17 22.13 -10.69 12.68
N LEU A 18 22.45 -9.60 13.36
CA LEU A 18 23.59 -9.51 14.29
C LEU A 18 23.27 -10.02 15.70
N GLY A 19 22.04 -10.50 15.96
CA GLY A 19 21.60 -10.94 17.28
C GLY A 19 21.37 -9.79 18.26
N ILE A 20 21.22 -8.55 17.77
CA ILE A 20 20.97 -7.38 18.60
C ILE A 20 19.45 -7.28 18.87
N GLU A 21 19.08 -7.32 20.15
CA GLU A 21 17.71 -7.04 20.56
C GLU A 21 17.31 -5.62 20.14
N THR A 22 16.25 -5.50 19.35
CA THR A 22 15.89 -4.25 18.70
C THR A 22 14.44 -3.89 18.96
N LYS A 23 14.23 -2.72 19.57
CA LYS A 23 12.92 -2.08 19.74
C LYS A 23 12.75 -1.00 18.68
N VAL A 24 11.58 -0.94 18.05
CA VAL A 24 11.22 0.10 17.07
C VAL A 24 10.15 0.99 17.66
N VAL A 25 10.40 2.29 17.68
CA VAL A 25 9.49 3.31 18.20
C VAL A 25 9.07 4.23 17.06
N GLU A 26 7.78 4.40 16.88
CA GLU A 26 7.18 5.28 15.88
C GLU A 26 6.14 6.18 16.55
N MET A 27 6.22 7.47 16.28
CA MET A 27 5.31 8.47 16.83
C MET A 27 3.90 8.32 16.25
N LYS A 28 3.78 7.87 15.01
CA LYS A 28 2.49 7.65 14.33
C LYS A 28 1.91 6.27 14.64
N GLU A 29 0.61 6.11 14.38
CA GLU A 29 -0.05 4.79 14.40
C GLU A 29 0.36 3.92 13.20
N LEU A 30 1.03 4.51 12.21
CA LEU A 30 1.33 3.89 10.91
C LEU A 30 2.82 3.60 10.76
N ILE A 31 3.17 2.37 10.35
CA ILE A 31 4.52 2.06 9.88
C ILE A 31 4.67 2.46 8.42
N ASN A 32 5.86 2.96 8.08
CA ASN A 32 6.19 3.52 6.78
C ASN A 32 5.11 4.49 6.23
N PRO A 33 5.34 5.81 6.23
CA PRO A 33 4.31 6.81 5.91
C PRO A 33 3.68 6.70 4.51
N ASN A 34 4.21 5.87 3.61
CA ASN A 34 3.67 5.64 2.28
C ASN A 34 2.61 4.52 2.23
N LEU A 35 2.48 3.71 3.28
CA LEU A 35 1.43 2.69 3.38
C LEU A 35 0.12 3.33 3.85
N ASP A 36 -1.01 2.75 3.40
CA ASP A 36 -2.30 3.01 4.01
C ASP A 36 -2.44 2.25 5.33
N MET A 37 -3.41 2.67 6.15
CA MET A 37 -3.58 2.15 7.51
C MET A 37 -3.83 0.64 7.56
N ASP A 38 -4.62 0.11 6.64
CA ASP A 38 -4.88 -1.32 6.47
C ASP A 38 -3.59 -2.11 6.17
N MET A 39 -2.80 -1.66 5.21
CA MET A 39 -1.55 -2.32 4.80
C MET A 39 -0.44 -2.17 5.86
N SER A 40 -0.40 -1.02 6.54
CA SER A 40 0.46 -0.79 7.71
C SER A 40 0.12 -1.75 8.85
N LYS A 41 -1.16 -1.94 9.19
CA LYS A 41 -1.59 -2.89 10.23
C LYS A 41 -1.23 -4.32 9.87
N LEU A 42 -1.45 -4.71 8.61
CA LEU A 42 -1.06 -6.02 8.09
C LEU A 42 0.44 -6.27 8.28
N LEU A 43 1.31 -5.35 7.85
CA LEU A 43 2.75 -5.50 7.99
C LEU A 43 3.18 -5.43 9.48
N SER A 44 2.59 -4.54 10.27
CA SER A 44 2.85 -4.45 11.72
C SER A 44 2.55 -5.75 12.45
N LYS A 45 1.41 -6.38 12.14
CA LYS A 45 1.06 -7.69 12.72
C LYS A 45 2.10 -8.74 12.32
N LYS A 46 2.46 -8.82 11.04
CA LYS A 46 3.47 -9.78 10.56
C LYS A 46 4.85 -9.58 11.21
N LEU A 47 5.23 -8.33 11.51
CA LEU A 47 6.46 -8.03 12.24
C LEU A 47 6.37 -8.48 13.71
N ARG A 48 5.24 -8.25 14.38
CA ARG A 48 5.02 -8.73 15.76
C ARG A 48 4.98 -10.26 15.84
N ASP A 49 4.38 -10.93 14.86
CA ASP A 49 4.38 -12.39 14.76
C ASP A 49 5.82 -12.96 14.63
N LYS A 50 6.78 -12.13 14.19
CA LYS A 50 8.22 -12.46 14.12
C LYS A 50 9.01 -12.02 15.38
N GLY A 51 8.32 -11.58 16.42
CA GLY A 51 8.93 -11.17 17.69
C GLY A 51 9.52 -9.75 17.70
N VAL A 52 9.18 -8.90 16.73
CA VAL A 52 9.61 -7.49 16.75
C VAL A 52 8.84 -6.73 17.83
N ASP A 53 9.58 -6.07 18.74
CA ASP A 53 9.00 -5.09 19.65
C ASP A 53 8.74 -3.77 18.91
N LEU A 54 7.52 -3.62 18.40
CA LEU A 54 7.06 -2.48 17.59
C LEU A 54 6.07 -1.60 18.37
N ARG A 55 6.57 -0.45 18.84
CA ARG A 55 5.84 0.58 19.60
C ARG A 55 5.37 1.70 18.67
N LEU A 56 4.12 1.61 18.23
CA LEU A 56 3.45 2.67 17.45
C LEU A 56 2.79 3.67 18.39
N SER A 57 2.42 4.84 17.86
CA SER A 57 1.80 5.93 18.64
C SER A 57 2.61 6.30 19.89
N SER A 58 3.94 6.20 19.78
CA SER A 58 4.89 6.33 20.88
C SER A 58 5.91 7.40 20.55
N GLU A 59 5.77 8.58 21.17
CA GLU A 59 6.69 9.70 20.97
C GLU A 59 7.90 9.59 21.89
N VAL A 60 9.10 9.79 21.34
CA VAL A 60 10.35 9.90 22.11
C VAL A 60 10.52 11.34 22.56
N THR A 61 10.65 11.56 23.87
CA THR A 61 10.79 12.90 24.47
C THR A 61 12.20 13.20 24.95
N GLU A 62 12.98 12.17 25.30
CA GLU A 62 14.35 12.34 25.81
C GLU A 62 15.21 11.12 25.44
N ILE A 63 16.48 11.38 25.12
CA ILE A 63 17.52 10.35 24.97
C ILE A 63 18.58 10.63 26.02
N SER A 64 18.85 9.65 26.88
CA SER A 64 19.83 9.75 27.95
C SER A 64 20.76 8.53 27.95
N LYS A 65 21.69 8.49 28.91
CA LYS A 65 22.57 7.33 29.14
C LYS A 65 21.81 6.05 29.51
N ASP A 66 20.59 6.18 30.02
CA ASP A 66 19.77 5.06 30.50
C ASP A 66 18.85 4.53 29.39
N GLY A 67 18.80 5.20 28.23
CA GLY A 67 18.03 4.78 27.06
C GLY A 67 17.14 5.90 26.50
N VAL A 68 15.92 5.52 26.10
CA VAL A 68 14.96 6.39 25.41
C VAL A 68 13.69 6.54 26.25
N LYS A 69 13.33 7.77 26.61
CA LYS A 69 12.10 8.07 27.34
C LYS A 69 10.96 8.37 26.38
N LEU A 70 9.82 7.71 26.59
CA LEU A 70 8.60 7.95 25.83
C LEU A 70 7.73 9.02 26.52
N ALA A 71 6.83 9.66 25.76
CA ALA A 71 5.90 10.66 26.29
C ALA A 71 5.00 10.13 27.43
N GLY A 72 4.73 8.82 27.46
CA GLY A 72 4.01 8.16 28.55
C GLY A 72 4.81 7.92 29.84
N GLY A 73 6.09 8.32 29.87
CA GLY A 73 7.00 8.16 31.01
C GLY A 73 7.76 6.82 31.05
N GLU A 74 7.39 5.85 30.22
CA GLU A 74 8.16 4.61 30.03
C GLU A 74 9.59 4.93 29.56
N ILE A 75 10.58 4.24 30.12
CA ILE A 75 11.97 4.30 29.69
C ILE A 75 12.31 2.97 29.02
N LEU A 76 12.67 3.03 27.74
CA LEU A 76 13.20 1.91 27.00
C LEU A 76 14.72 1.89 27.12
N GLU A 77 15.24 0.95 27.90
CA GLU A 77 16.69 0.72 28.00
C GLU A 77 17.29 0.42 26.62
N ALA A 78 18.37 1.11 26.27
CA ALA A 78 19.08 0.95 25.01
C ALA A 78 20.55 1.39 25.16
N GLN A 79 21.46 0.62 24.55
CA GLN A 79 22.89 0.95 24.46
C GLN A 79 23.23 1.73 23.19
N LEU A 80 22.33 1.68 22.19
CA LEU A 80 22.46 2.35 20.91
C LEU A 80 21.10 2.89 20.50
N VAL A 81 21.06 4.16 20.08
CA VAL A 81 19.86 4.79 19.51
C VAL A 81 20.13 5.17 18.07
N LEU A 82 19.43 4.52 17.14
CA LEU A 82 19.41 4.88 15.72
C LEU A 82 18.22 5.80 15.44
N MET A 83 18.51 7.01 14.95
CA MET A 83 17.51 7.97 14.50
C MET A 83 17.24 7.80 13.00
N ALA A 84 16.03 7.39 12.64
CA ALA A 84 15.56 7.15 11.27
C ALA A 84 14.22 7.87 11.01
N THR A 85 14.16 9.16 11.38
CA THR A 85 12.92 9.97 11.39
C THR A 85 12.67 10.77 10.10
N GLY A 86 13.34 10.39 9.01
CA GLY A 86 13.25 11.05 7.71
C GLY A 86 14.41 12.01 7.44
N VAL A 87 14.38 12.60 6.24
CA VAL A 87 15.43 13.51 5.74
C VAL A 87 14.81 14.83 5.30
N LYS A 88 15.62 15.90 5.28
CA LYS A 88 15.25 17.20 4.75
C LYS A 88 16.17 17.55 3.57
N PRO A 89 15.67 18.25 2.54
CA PRO A 89 16.49 18.64 1.41
C PRO A 89 17.62 19.58 1.86
N ASN A 90 18.81 19.41 1.27
CA ASN A 90 19.95 20.29 1.54
C ASN A 90 19.89 21.52 0.63
N ILE A 91 19.44 22.65 1.18
CA ILE A 91 19.06 23.86 0.42
C ILE A 91 19.85 25.11 0.79
N ASN A 92 20.82 25.02 1.71
CA ASN A 92 21.49 26.22 2.24
C ASN A 92 22.23 27.00 1.15
N LEU A 93 23.02 26.29 0.32
CA LEU A 93 23.74 26.90 -0.81
C LEU A 93 22.78 27.59 -1.79
N ALA A 94 21.66 26.93 -2.12
CA ALA A 94 20.66 27.49 -3.03
C ALA A 94 20.03 28.76 -2.45
N LYS A 95 19.65 28.75 -1.17
CA LYS A 95 19.12 29.93 -0.48
C LYS A 95 20.10 31.09 -0.45
N GLU A 96 21.36 30.83 -0.11
CA GLU A 96 22.43 31.83 -0.08
C GLU A 96 22.71 32.42 -1.46
N ALA A 97 22.56 31.61 -2.52
CA ALA A 97 22.69 32.04 -3.92
C ALA A 97 21.43 32.75 -4.48
N GLY A 98 20.36 32.90 -3.70
CA GLY A 98 19.11 33.52 -4.16
C GLY A 98 18.26 32.63 -5.09
N ILE A 99 18.51 31.32 -5.11
CA ILE A 99 17.73 30.35 -5.89
C ILE A 99 16.39 30.07 -5.21
N THR A 100 15.33 29.99 -6.00
CA THR A 100 13.97 29.70 -5.53
C THR A 100 13.87 28.34 -4.83
N ILE A 101 13.22 28.33 -3.67
CA ILE A 101 12.85 27.11 -2.94
C ILE A 101 11.36 26.87 -3.17
N GLY A 102 11.03 25.68 -3.66
CA GLY A 102 9.67 25.29 -4.01
C GLY A 102 8.78 25.06 -2.79
N VAL A 103 7.49 24.84 -3.06
CA VAL A 103 6.46 24.66 -2.02
C VAL A 103 6.67 23.42 -1.16
N SER A 104 7.40 22.42 -1.66
CA SER A 104 7.80 21.23 -0.90
C SER A 104 8.95 21.48 0.07
N GLY A 105 9.60 22.64 0.00
CA GLY A 105 10.80 23.00 0.77
C GLY A 105 12.12 22.55 0.15
N ALA A 106 12.11 21.89 -1.00
CA ALA A 106 13.29 21.56 -1.80
C ALA A 106 13.56 22.63 -2.88
N ILE A 107 14.72 22.56 -3.55
CA ILE A 107 15.08 23.52 -4.61
C ILE A 107 14.11 23.39 -5.77
N GLU A 108 13.45 24.49 -6.16
CA GLU A 108 12.54 24.47 -7.29
C GLU A 108 13.32 24.25 -8.59
N VAL A 109 12.87 23.29 -9.39
CA VAL A 109 13.38 23.05 -10.73
C VAL A 109 12.26 22.89 -11.74
N ASP A 110 12.56 23.22 -12.99
CA ASP A 110 11.72 22.92 -14.15
C ASP A 110 11.90 21.46 -14.63
N GLU A 111 11.20 21.06 -15.68
CA GLU A 111 11.30 19.71 -16.26
C GLU A 111 12.67 19.40 -16.88
N PHE A 112 13.54 20.39 -17.04
CA PHE A 112 14.90 20.24 -17.56
C PHE A 112 15.96 20.30 -16.44
N MET A 113 15.51 20.27 -15.18
CA MET A 113 16.33 20.31 -13.96
C MET A 113 17.03 21.66 -13.72
N ARG A 114 16.60 22.73 -14.41
CA ARG A 114 17.11 24.09 -14.22
C ARG A 114 16.46 24.72 -13.00
N THR A 115 17.23 25.50 -12.25
CA THR A 115 16.72 26.31 -11.15
C THR A 115 16.19 27.65 -11.67
N SER A 116 15.88 28.60 -10.78
CA SER A 116 15.54 29.98 -11.15
C SER A 116 16.69 30.76 -11.80
N ASP A 117 17.93 30.26 -11.71
CA ASP A 117 19.07 30.73 -12.51
C ASP A 117 19.31 29.74 -13.66
N GLU A 118 19.32 30.23 -14.90
CA GLU A 118 19.44 29.41 -16.11
C GLU A 118 20.78 28.66 -16.21
N ASN A 119 21.81 29.08 -15.47
CA ASN A 119 23.13 28.43 -15.45
C ASN A 119 23.29 27.45 -14.29
N ILE A 120 22.31 27.33 -13.40
CA ILE A 120 22.37 26.48 -12.22
C ILE A 120 21.27 25.42 -12.30
N TYR A 121 21.68 24.17 -12.10
CA TYR A 121 20.82 22.99 -12.13
C TYR A 121 20.83 22.30 -10.76
N ALA A 122 19.72 21.65 -10.39
CA ALA A 122 19.63 20.85 -9.18
C ALA A 122 18.96 19.51 -9.46
N VAL A 123 19.48 18.43 -8.85
CA VAL A 123 19.00 17.05 -9.06
C VAL A 123 19.05 16.25 -7.77
N GLY A 124 18.22 15.21 -7.68
CA GLY A 124 18.20 14.30 -6.53
C GLY A 124 17.54 14.92 -5.30
N ASP A 125 17.94 14.45 -4.12
CA ASP A 125 17.23 14.73 -2.86
C ASP A 125 17.33 16.19 -2.37
N CYS A 126 18.02 17.08 -3.08
CA CYS A 126 17.95 18.52 -2.81
C CYS A 126 16.89 19.23 -3.66
N ALA A 127 16.41 18.60 -4.74
CA ALA A 127 15.52 19.20 -5.72
C ALA A 127 14.07 18.73 -5.53
N GLU A 128 13.14 19.65 -5.78
CA GLU A 128 11.72 19.38 -5.82
C GLU A 128 11.38 18.55 -7.07
N THR A 129 10.38 17.68 -6.95
CA THR A 129 9.84 16.91 -8.07
C THR A 129 8.35 17.19 -8.21
N TYR A 130 7.67 16.51 -9.12
CA TYR A 130 6.22 16.54 -9.18
C TYR A 130 5.66 15.14 -9.37
N ASP A 131 4.48 14.93 -8.80
CA ASP A 131 3.72 13.71 -8.94
C ASP A 131 3.09 13.66 -10.33
N SER A 132 3.38 12.62 -11.12
CA SER A 132 2.96 12.55 -12.53
C SER A 132 1.47 12.26 -12.73
N ILE A 133 0.74 11.89 -11.66
CA ILE A 133 -0.71 11.66 -11.68
C ILE A 133 -1.42 12.98 -11.44
N THR A 134 -1.05 13.69 -10.38
CA THR A 134 -1.74 14.92 -9.91
C THR A 134 -1.12 16.22 -10.42
N GLY A 135 0.12 16.17 -10.92
CA GLY A 135 0.91 17.36 -11.30
C GLY A 135 1.41 18.19 -10.11
N LYS A 136 1.06 17.83 -8.86
CA LYS A 136 1.45 18.57 -7.66
C LYS A 136 2.96 18.46 -7.42
N LYS A 137 3.57 19.55 -7.00
CA LYS A 137 4.96 19.58 -6.54
C LYS A 137 5.12 18.76 -5.26
N VAL A 138 6.12 17.89 -5.21
CA VAL A 138 6.36 16.95 -4.10
C VAL A 138 7.85 16.75 -3.82
N TYR A 139 8.16 16.45 -2.56
CA TYR A 139 9.47 16.00 -2.12
C TYR A 139 9.44 14.49 -1.83
N ARG A 140 10.03 13.69 -2.73
CA ARG A 140 10.11 12.22 -2.64
C ARG A 140 11.56 11.75 -2.86
N PRO A 141 12.41 11.76 -1.82
CA PRO A 141 13.84 11.46 -1.94
C PRO A 141 14.07 9.98 -2.22
N LEU A 142 14.40 9.65 -3.47
CA LEU A 142 14.58 8.29 -3.95
C LEU A 142 15.79 8.24 -4.89
N GLY A 143 16.69 7.30 -4.66
CA GLY A 143 17.90 7.14 -5.47
C GLY A 143 17.60 6.89 -6.96
N SER A 144 16.51 6.20 -7.28
CA SER A 144 16.06 5.98 -8.67
C SER A 144 15.64 7.28 -9.36
N THR A 145 14.95 8.16 -8.63
CA THR A 145 14.59 9.52 -9.08
C THR A 145 15.85 10.35 -9.30
N ALA A 146 16.78 10.36 -8.33
CA ALA A 146 18.03 11.10 -8.43
C ALA A 146 18.86 10.71 -9.67
N ASN A 147 18.97 9.42 -9.97
CA ASN A 147 19.68 8.93 -11.16
C ASN A 147 19.01 9.40 -12.47
N LYS A 148 17.68 9.35 -12.54
CA LYS A 148 16.92 9.85 -13.71
C LYS A 148 17.12 11.34 -13.90
N MET A 149 17.02 12.13 -12.82
CA MET A 149 17.23 13.57 -12.84
C MET A 149 18.66 13.91 -13.30
N GLY A 150 19.67 13.22 -12.78
CA GLY A 150 21.07 13.40 -13.19
C GLY A 150 21.29 13.10 -14.68
N ARG A 151 20.69 12.01 -15.20
CA ARG A 151 20.75 11.69 -16.64
C ARG A 151 20.12 12.76 -17.51
N ILE A 152 18.95 13.26 -17.12
CA ILE A 152 18.23 14.33 -17.84
C ILE A 152 19.04 15.63 -17.81
N CYS A 153 19.53 16.03 -16.64
CA CYS A 153 20.37 17.20 -16.47
C CYS A 153 21.62 17.15 -17.37
N GLY A 154 22.32 16.01 -17.39
CA GLY A 154 23.48 15.82 -18.27
C GLY A 154 23.14 15.91 -19.77
N ASP A 155 21.99 15.37 -20.19
CA ASP A 155 21.50 15.49 -21.57
C ASP A 155 21.21 16.95 -21.92
N VAL A 156 20.47 17.67 -21.07
CA VAL A 156 20.12 19.08 -21.28
C VAL A 156 21.36 19.97 -21.37
N ILE A 157 22.32 19.82 -20.45
CA ILE A 157 23.56 20.62 -20.43
C ILE A 157 24.40 20.40 -21.70
N THR A 158 24.29 19.22 -22.33
CA THR A 158 25.02 18.87 -23.55
C THR A 158 24.24 19.16 -24.84
N GLY A 159 23.10 19.85 -24.75
CA GLY A 159 22.28 20.27 -25.89
C GLY A 159 21.21 19.26 -26.32
N GLY A 160 20.95 18.24 -25.49
CA GLY A 160 19.84 17.31 -25.66
C GLY A 160 18.48 17.91 -25.29
N THR A 161 17.43 17.09 -25.38
CA THR A 161 16.03 17.51 -25.21
C THR A 161 15.25 16.62 -24.26
N MET A 162 15.93 15.80 -23.45
CA MET A 162 15.25 15.00 -22.43
C MET A 162 14.56 15.93 -21.43
N SER A 163 13.35 15.55 -21.03
CA SER A 163 12.59 16.22 -19.98
C SER A 163 12.11 15.23 -18.94
N TYR A 164 12.11 15.69 -17.69
CA TYR A 164 11.62 14.95 -16.54
C TYR A 164 10.10 14.90 -16.56
N ARG A 165 9.55 13.69 -16.44
CA ARG A 165 8.10 13.41 -16.56
C ARG A 165 7.41 13.20 -15.21
N GLY A 166 8.04 13.68 -14.13
CA GLY A 166 7.57 13.43 -12.78
C GLY A 166 7.89 12.01 -12.30
N ASN A 167 7.43 11.69 -11.09
CA ASN A 167 7.48 10.35 -10.54
C ASN A 167 6.11 9.97 -9.94
N ILE A 168 5.94 8.68 -9.61
CA ILE A 168 4.76 8.16 -8.92
C ILE A 168 5.12 7.58 -7.55
N GLY A 169 6.23 8.02 -6.95
CA GLY A 169 6.62 7.59 -5.60
C GLY A 169 6.83 6.08 -5.43
N THR A 170 7.23 5.36 -6.47
CA THR A 170 7.49 3.91 -6.38
C THR A 170 8.62 3.63 -5.40
N GLY A 171 8.31 2.86 -4.35
CA GLY A 171 9.27 2.42 -3.35
C GLY A 171 8.98 0.99 -2.94
N ILE A 172 10.04 0.25 -2.62
CA ILE A 172 9.95 -1.11 -2.07
C ILE A 172 11.07 -1.30 -1.06
N PHE A 173 10.78 -1.99 0.03
CA PHE A 173 11.77 -2.36 1.03
C PHE A 173 11.53 -3.80 1.49
N ARG A 174 12.60 -4.41 1.99
CA ARG A 174 12.54 -5.74 2.62
C ARG A 174 12.69 -5.59 4.12
N VAL A 175 11.95 -6.40 4.85
CA VAL A 175 12.14 -6.62 6.28
C VAL A 175 11.94 -8.10 6.59
N PHE A 176 13.03 -8.77 6.95
CA PHE A 176 13.12 -10.23 7.06
C PHE A 176 12.88 -10.93 5.71
N ASP A 177 11.89 -11.81 5.63
CA ASP A 177 11.44 -12.50 4.42
C ASP A 177 10.23 -11.82 3.76
N LEU A 178 9.83 -10.64 4.26
CA LEU A 178 8.72 -9.85 3.73
C LEU A 178 9.25 -8.72 2.85
N SER A 179 8.54 -8.48 1.75
CA SER A 179 8.68 -7.29 0.92
C SER A 179 7.41 -6.46 1.02
N ALA A 180 7.58 -5.14 1.17
CA ALA A 180 6.49 -4.18 1.15
C ALA A 180 6.78 -3.10 0.13
N GLY A 181 5.87 -2.92 -0.83
CA GLY A 181 6.02 -2.00 -1.95
C GLY A 181 4.81 -1.09 -2.11
N THR A 182 5.04 0.14 -2.56
CA THR A 182 4.03 1.16 -2.82
C THR A 182 4.33 1.87 -4.12
N THR A 183 3.29 2.24 -4.88
CA THR A 183 3.43 3.10 -6.06
C THR A 183 2.13 3.85 -6.32
N GLY A 184 2.22 5.03 -6.91
CA GLY A 184 1.07 5.90 -7.18
C GLY A 184 0.57 6.62 -5.94
N LEU A 185 -0.74 6.90 -5.90
CA LEU A 185 -1.40 7.60 -4.81
C LEU A 185 -1.85 6.63 -3.72
N SER A 186 -1.71 7.04 -2.46
CA SER A 186 -2.44 6.41 -1.35
C SER A 186 -3.93 6.73 -1.40
N GLU A 187 -4.75 6.03 -0.60
CA GLU A 187 -6.18 6.33 -0.50
C GLU A 187 -6.42 7.80 -0.12
N ARG A 188 -5.68 8.28 0.87
CA ARG A 188 -5.76 9.68 1.32
C ARG A 188 -5.37 10.64 0.19
N GLU A 189 -4.24 10.40 -0.47
CA GLU A 189 -3.75 11.28 -1.55
C GLU A 189 -4.73 11.32 -2.74
N ALA A 190 -5.34 10.18 -3.08
CA ALA A 190 -6.32 10.11 -4.16
C ALA A 190 -7.61 10.90 -3.83
N ARG A 191 -8.14 10.76 -2.60
CA ARG A 191 -9.29 11.55 -2.14
C ARG A 191 -8.97 13.06 -2.06
N GLU A 192 -7.80 13.43 -1.56
CA GLU A 192 -7.31 14.82 -1.52
C GLU A 192 -7.06 15.43 -2.90
N ALA A 193 -6.82 14.59 -3.91
CA ALA A 193 -6.72 15.00 -5.31
C ALA A 193 -8.09 15.11 -6.01
N GLY A 194 -9.18 14.75 -5.32
CA GLY A 194 -10.55 14.87 -5.83
C GLY A 194 -11.04 13.68 -6.64
N TYR A 195 -10.30 12.55 -6.64
CA TYR A 195 -10.76 11.34 -7.32
C TYR A 195 -11.90 10.67 -6.56
N ASN A 196 -12.86 10.13 -7.33
CA ASN A 196 -13.84 9.20 -6.80
C ASN A 196 -13.25 7.80 -6.92
N ILE A 197 -12.86 7.19 -5.81
CA ILE A 197 -12.02 5.99 -5.85
C ILE A 197 -12.78 4.70 -5.53
N GLU A 198 -12.34 3.63 -6.16
CA GLU A 198 -12.63 2.25 -5.79
C GLU A 198 -11.36 1.58 -5.26
N ILE A 199 -11.51 0.81 -4.17
CA ILE A 199 -10.41 0.14 -3.50
C ILE A 199 -10.68 -1.36 -3.49
N VAL A 200 -9.68 -2.13 -3.88
CA VAL A 200 -9.73 -3.60 -3.81
C VAL A 200 -8.53 -4.15 -3.07
N HIS A 201 -8.78 -5.20 -2.29
CA HIS A 201 -7.77 -5.98 -1.62
C HIS A 201 -7.85 -7.42 -2.08
N MET A 202 -6.71 -7.97 -2.47
CA MET A 202 -6.59 -9.28 -3.05
C MET A 202 -5.47 -10.07 -2.35
N THR A 203 -5.81 -11.24 -1.82
CA THR A 203 -4.82 -12.23 -1.37
C THR A 203 -4.66 -13.29 -2.45
N LYS A 204 -3.45 -13.39 -3.01
CA LYS A 204 -3.09 -14.40 -4.01
C LYS A 204 -1.65 -14.89 -3.81
N PRO A 205 -1.36 -16.15 -4.14
CA PRO A 205 -0.01 -16.65 -4.05
C PRO A 205 0.84 -16.13 -5.21
N ASP A 206 2.14 -15.94 -4.97
CA ASP A 206 3.09 -15.49 -5.99
C ASP A 206 3.27 -16.51 -7.14
N ARG A 207 3.08 -17.79 -6.83
CA ARG A 207 3.10 -18.96 -7.73
C ARG A 207 2.21 -20.09 -7.16
N PRO A 208 1.98 -21.21 -7.86
CA PRO A 208 1.12 -22.28 -7.36
C PRO A 208 1.61 -22.86 -6.02
N PRO A 209 0.72 -23.20 -5.08
CA PRO A 209 1.10 -23.75 -3.77
C PRO A 209 1.95 -25.02 -3.84
N TYR A 210 1.75 -25.88 -4.85
CA TYR A 210 2.56 -27.09 -5.06
C TYR A 210 4.01 -26.80 -5.50
N GLN A 211 4.33 -25.54 -5.83
CA GLN A 211 5.69 -25.03 -6.07
C GLN A 211 6.22 -24.23 -4.87
N GLY A 212 5.57 -24.31 -3.70
CA GLY A 212 5.93 -23.53 -2.52
C GLY A 212 5.56 -22.05 -2.62
N GLY A 213 4.50 -21.73 -3.38
CA GLY A 213 3.96 -20.36 -3.44
C GLY A 213 3.43 -19.88 -2.10
N ARG A 214 3.65 -18.59 -1.82
CA ARG A 214 3.22 -17.89 -0.62
C ARG A 214 2.36 -16.68 -0.98
N ASP A 215 1.38 -16.41 -0.13
CA ASP A 215 0.44 -15.32 -0.37
C ASP A 215 1.09 -13.94 -0.25
N MET A 216 0.66 -13.06 -1.15
CA MET A 216 0.80 -11.61 -1.05
C MET A 216 -0.58 -10.97 -0.97
N VAL A 217 -0.64 -9.84 -0.27
CA VAL A 217 -1.82 -8.97 -0.24
C VAL A 217 -1.52 -7.77 -1.12
N ILE A 218 -2.39 -7.55 -2.11
CA ILE A 218 -2.34 -6.40 -3.01
C ILE A 218 -3.54 -5.51 -2.68
N LYS A 219 -3.28 -4.25 -2.34
CA LYS A 219 -4.26 -3.15 -2.33
C LYS A 219 -4.11 -2.39 -3.64
N ALA A 220 -5.19 -2.19 -4.38
CA ALA A 220 -5.21 -1.37 -5.58
C ALA A 220 -6.30 -0.31 -5.48
N ILE A 221 -6.01 0.88 -6.00
CA ILE A 221 -6.84 2.07 -5.96
C ILE A 221 -7.02 2.54 -7.40
N ALA A 222 -8.26 2.64 -7.85
CA ALA A 222 -8.59 3.12 -9.19
C ALA A 222 -9.65 4.22 -9.11
N ASP A 223 -9.64 5.10 -10.11
CA ASP A 223 -10.72 6.07 -10.29
C ASP A 223 -11.96 5.38 -10.87
N VAL A 224 -13.12 5.63 -10.28
CA VAL A 224 -14.40 5.00 -10.66
C VAL A 224 -14.83 5.45 -12.05
N GLU A 225 -14.61 6.73 -12.40
CA GLU A 225 -15.10 7.33 -13.63
C GLU A 225 -14.21 7.01 -14.83
N SER A 226 -12.92 7.36 -14.73
CA SER A 226 -11.95 7.17 -15.80
C SER A 226 -11.39 5.76 -15.88
N ARG A 227 -11.61 4.94 -14.84
CA ARG A 227 -11.04 3.59 -14.69
C ARG A 227 -9.52 3.58 -14.55
N GLN A 228 -8.88 4.74 -14.45
CA GLN A 228 -7.44 4.85 -14.33
C GLN A 228 -6.96 4.18 -13.03
N LEU A 229 -5.91 3.36 -13.12
CA LEU A 229 -5.22 2.86 -11.93
C LEU A 229 -4.42 4.01 -11.30
N LEU A 230 -4.71 4.33 -10.04
CA LEU A 230 -4.12 5.48 -9.34
C LEU A 230 -3.00 5.08 -8.39
N GLY A 231 -3.10 3.91 -7.75
CA GLY A 231 -2.11 3.48 -6.77
C GLY A 231 -2.22 2.02 -6.39
N VAL A 232 -1.10 1.45 -5.96
CA VAL A 232 -0.99 0.05 -5.53
C VAL A 232 -0.04 -0.07 -4.35
N GLN A 233 -0.41 -0.91 -3.38
CA GLN A 233 0.43 -1.34 -2.27
C GLN A 233 0.45 -2.86 -2.19
N ILE A 234 1.61 -3.45 -1.95
CA ILE A 234 1.76 -4.91 -1.88
C ILE A 234 2.58 -5.27 -0.64
N VAL A 235 2.09 -6.22 0.15
CA VAL A 235 2.84 -6.86 1.24
C VAL A 235 2.83 -8.36 1.01
N GLY A 236 4.01 -8.96 0.87
CA GLY A 236 4.15 -10.39 0.55
C GLY A 236 5.56 -10.90 0.80
N TYR A 237 5.86 -12.09 0.31
CA TYR A 237 7.18 -12.71 0.48
C TYR A 237 8.01 -12.63 -0.81
N GLU A 238 7.59 -13.36 -1.85
CA GLU A 238 8.25 -13.44 -3.15
C GLU A 238 7.39 -12.79 -4.24
N GLY A 239 8.05 -12.28 -5.30
CA GLY A 239 7.39 -11.75 -6.49
C GLY A 239 6.61 -10.45 -6.30
N VAL A 240 6.80 -9.74 -5.18
CA VAL A 240 6.20 -8.43 -4.89
C VAL A 240 6.72 -7.37 -5.86
N ASP A 241 8.03 -7.32 -6.04
CA ASP A 241 8.75 -6.49 -7.00
C ASP A 241 8.20 -6.65 -8.43
N LYS A 242 8.09 -7.90 -8.91
CA LYS A 242 7.59 -8.21 -10.25
C LYS A 242 6.19 -7.63 -10.49
N ARG A 243 5.27 -7.77 -9.52
CA ARG A 243 3.90 -7.27 -9.67
C ARG A 243 3.86 -5.75 -9.52
N LEU A 244 4.63 -5.20 -8.60
CA LEU A 244 4.73 -3.75 -8.43
C LEU A 244 5.18 -3.08 -9.73
N ASP A 245 6.21 -3.60 -10.40
CA ASP A 245 6.73 -3.03 -11.66
C ASP A 245 5.72 -3.10 -12.82
N VAL A 246 4.87 -4.13 -12.86
CA VAL A 246 3.77 -4.20 -13.84
C VAL A 246 2.75 -3.07 -13.58
N PHE A 247 2.36 -2.85 -12.33
CA PHE A 247 1.46 -1.74 -11.98
C PHE A 247 2.10 -0.37 -12.21
N VAL A 248 3.39 -0.20 -11.88
CA VAL A 248 4.16 1.01 -12.15
C VAL A 248 4.09 1.37 -13.63
N THR A 249 4.24 0.38 -14.51
CA THR A 249 4.18 0.56 -15.95
C THR A 249 2.81 1.09 -16.38
N LEU A 250 1.73 0.45 -15.91
CA LEU A 250 0.37 0.87 -16.25
C LEU A 250 0.04 2.27 -15.73
N ILE A 251 0.38 2.58 -14.47
CA ILE A 251 0.13 3.89 -13.85
C ILE A 251 0.92 4.99 -14.58
N SER A 252 2.18 4.71 -14.93
CA SER A 252 3.04 5.67 -15.66
C SER A 252 2.51 6.00 -17.05
N LEU A 253 1.77 5.07 -17.66
CA LEU A 253 1.09 5.24 -18.95
C LEU A 253 -0.35 5.76 -18.81
N LYS A 254 -0.80 6.04 -17.58
CA LYS A 254 -2.18 6.45 -17.27
C LYS A 254 -3.22 5.43 -17.78
N GLY A 255 -2.88 4.14 -17.75
CA GLY A 255 -3.71 3.07 -18.27
C GLY A 255 -4.91 2.72 -17.39
N SER A 256 -5.91 2.06 -17.98
CA SER A 256 -7.11 1.62 -17.28
C SER A 256 -6.83 0.37 -16.46
N ALA A 257 -7.41 0.28 -15.27
CA ALA A 257 -7.40 -0.95 -14.48
C ALA A 257 -8.02 -2.14 -15.24
N ASP A 258 -8.90 -1.88 -16.21
CA ASP A 258 -9.52 -2.92 -17.02
C ASP A 258 -8.48 -3.61 -17.95
N ASP A 259 -7.42 -2.90 -18.35
CA ASP A 259 -6.34 -3.43 -19.20
C ASP A 259 -5.55 -4.54 -18.49
N LEU A 260 -5.53 -4.55 -17.16
CA LEU A 260 -4.77 -5.51 -16.36
C LEU A 260 -5.15 -6.97 -16.64
N PHE A 261 -6.43 -7.24 -16.98
CA PHE A 261 -6.87 -8.59 -17.31
C PHE A 261 -6.38 -9.07 -18.69
N HIS A 262 -6.06 -8.13 -19.58
CA HIS A 262 -5.68 -8.40 -20.97
C HIS A 262 -4.17 -8.54 -21.18
N LEU A 263 -3.35 -8.35 -20.14
CA LEU A 263 -1.90 -8.46 -20.23
C LEU A 263 -1.46 -9.90 -20.54
N ASP A 264 -0.56 -10.06 -21.52
CA ASP A 264 0.07 -11.35 -21.83
C ASP A 264 1.34 -11.54 -20.98
N LEU A 265 1.14 -11.88 -19.70
CA LEU A 265 2.24 -12.02 -18.74
C LEU A 265 2.91 -13.39 -18.82
N ALA A 266 4.25 -13.40 -18.72
CA ALA A 266 5.05 -14.62 -18.75
C ALA A 266 4.61 -15.64 -17.67
N TYR A 267 4.36 -16.87 -18.10
CA TYR A 267 3.86 -17.94 -17.25
C TYR A 267 4.66 -19.24 -17.39
N SER A 268 5.12 -19.74 -16.25
CA SER A 268 5.26 -21.17 -15.98
C SER A 268 5.13 -21.41 -14.47
N PRO A 269 4.81 -22.64 -14.01
CA PRO A 269 4.52 -22.92 -12.61
C PRO A 269 5.55 -22.41 -11.60
N PRO A 270 6.87 -22.43 -11.85
CA PRO A 270 7.85 -21.89 -10.90
C PRO A 270 7.76 -20.38 -10.63
N PHE A 271 7.12 -19.60 -11.52
CA PHE A 271 7.17 -18.14 -11.51
C PHE A 271 5.82 -17.44 -11.34
N SER A 272 4.71 -18.09 -11.73
CA SER A 272 3.37 -17.50 -11.59
C SER A 272 2.26 -18.55 -11.62
N THR A 273 1.08 -18.16 -11.17
CA THR A 273 -0.19 -18.87 -11.38
C THR A 273 -0.69 -18.64 -12.82
N THR A 274 -1.58 -19.52 -13.30
CA THR A 274 -2.15 -19.41 -14.66
C THR A 274 -2.85 -18.08 -14.93
N LYS A 275 -3.44 -17.50 -13.88
CA LYS A 275 -3.81 -16.09 -13.83
C LYS A 275 -2.90 -15.43 -12.82
N ASP A 276 -1.98 -14.59 -13.27
CA ASP A 276 -1.15 -13.78 -12.38
C ASP A 276 -2.01 -12.96 -11.39
N PRO A 277 -1.55 -12.71 -10.14
CA PRO A 277 -2.20 -11.77 -9.22
C PRO A 277 -2.60 -10.42 -9.84
N VAL A 278 -1.84 -9.91 -10.82
CA VAL A 278 -2.17 -8.68 -11.57
C VAL A 278 -3.51 -8.79 -12.30
N HIS A 279 -3.78 -9.91 -12.98
CA HIS A 279 -5.04 -10.11 -13.69
C HIS A 279 -6.24 -10.11 -12.75
N TYR A 280 -6.07 -10.66 -11.54
CA TYR A 280 -7.15 -10.69 -10.55
C TYR A 280 -7.53 -9.29 -10.07
N VAL A 281 -6.57 -8.37 -9.95
CA VAL A 281 -6.85 -6.96 -9.66
C VAL A 281 -7.71 -6.35 -10.76
N GLY A 282 -7.31 -6.54 -12.02
CA GLY A 282 -8.08 -6.11 -13.19
C GLY A 282 -9.50 -6.64 -13.19
N MET A 283 -9.66 -7.96 -13.02
CA MET A 283 -10.99 -8.61 -13.01
C MET A 283 -11.93 -8.10 -11.93
N VAL A 284 -11.41 -7.77 -10.74
CA VAL A 284 -12.27 -7.29 -9.64
C VAL A 284 -12.64 -5.85 -9.86
N LEU A 285 -11.67 -5.00 -10.23
CA LEU A 285 -11.93 -3.60 -10.55
C LEU A 285 -12.88 -3.50 -11.75
N SER A 286 -12.65 -4.23 -12.83
CA SER A 286 -13.49 -4.20 -14.05
C SER A 286 -14.89 -4.80 -13.87
N GLY A 287 -15.10 -5.56 -12.79
CA GLY A 287 -16.39 -6.18 -12.52
C GLY A 287 -17.41 -5.17 -12.02
N SER A 288 -18.70 -5.45 -12.19
CA SER A 288 -19.78 -4.72 -11.49
C SER A 288 -19.87 -5.06 -9.99
N SER A 289 -18.73 -5.44 -9.39
CA SER A 289 -18.61 -5.92 -8.03
C SER A 289 -18.65 -4.72 -7.11
N SER A 290 -19.72 -4.58 -6.33
CA SER A 290 -19.76 -3.51 -5.32
C SER A 290 -18.90 -3.95 -4.16
N MET A 291 -17.75 -3.30 -3.97
CA MET A 291 -16.82 -3.63 -2.88
C MET A 291 -17.05 -2.71 -1.69
N ILE A 292 -16.75 -3.19 -0.49
CA ILE A 292 -16.68 -2.37 0.72
C ILE A 292 -15.42 -2.75 1.49
N SER A 293 -14.63 -1.77 1.92
CA SER A 293 -13.47 -2.02 2.76
C SER A 293 -13.87 -2.35 4.20
N SER A 294 -12.96 -2.95 4.96
CA SER A 294 -13.18 -3.17 6.40
C SER A 294 -13.43 -1.86 7.16
N GLU A 295 -12.79 -0.77 6.74
CA GLU A 295 -12.93 0.54 7.38
C GLU A 295 -14.30 1.18 7.09
N GLU A 296 -14.73 1.16 5.82
CA GLU A 296 -16.06 1.63 5.44
C GLU A 296 -17.16 0.80 6.10
N LEU A 297 -16.97 -0.52 6.20
CA LEU A 297 -17.92 -1.42 6.85
C LEU A 297 -18.15 -1.05 8.32
N LEU A 298 -17.09 -0.70 9.06
CA LEU A 298 -17.18 -0.31 10.46
C LEU A 298 -17.94 1.00 10.70
N GLN A 299 -18.14 1.80 9.65
CA GLN A 299 -18.93 3.03 9.67
C GLN A 299 -20.38 2.81 9.26
N GLN A 300 -20.75 1.61 8.79
CA GLN A 300 -22.11 1.29 8.42
C GLN A 300 -22.92 0.81 9.63
N GLU A 301 -24.13 1.33 9.77
CA GLU A 301 -25.14 0.80 10.70
C GLU A 301 -26.13 -0.08 9.93
N ASN A 302 -26.75 -1.04 10.63
CA ASN A 302 -27.84 -1.86 10.10
C ASN A 302 -27.50 -2.62 8.80
N VAL A 303 -26.38 -3.35 8.81
CA VAL A 303 -25.96 -4.23 7.72
C VAL A 303 -26.23 -5.69 8.06
N GLN A 304 -26.69 -6.47 7.08
CA GLN A 304 -26.75 -7.92 7.17
C GLN A 304 -25.40 -8.49 6.74
N LEU A 305 -24.59 -8.90 7.72
CA LEU A 305 -23.31 -9.55 7.48
C LEU A 305 -23.53 -11.03 7.14
N VAL A 306 -23.08 -11.47 5.97
CA VAL A 306 -23.19 -12.86 5.52
C VAL A 306 -21.81 -13.48 5.38
N ASP A 307 -21.51 -14.47 6.21
CA ASP A 307 -20.31 -15.28 6.10
C ASP A 307 -20.58 -16.51 5.21
N ALA A 308 -19.97 -16.50 4.02
CA ALA A 308 -20.17 -17.54 3.01
C ALA A 308 -19.20 -18.74 3.13
N ARG A 309 -18.37 -18.80 4.18
CA ARG A 309 -17.32 -19.81 4.34
C ARG A 309 -17.88 -21.16 4.81
N SER A 310 -17.00 -22.15 4.88
CA SER A 310 -17.30 -23.43 5.52
C SER A 310 -17.58 -23.23 7.02
N LEU A 311 -18.29 -24.17 7.64
CA LEU A 311 -18.52 -24.15 9.10
C LEU A 311 -17.20 -24.18 9.88
N SER A 312 -16.27 -25.01 9.42
CA SER A 312 -14.94 -25.11 10.04
C SER A 312 -14.18 -23.77 10.01
N ASP A 313 -14.19 -23.04 8.90
CA ASP A 313 -13.55 -21.71 8.84
C ASP A 313 -14.25 -20.70 9.76
N TYR A 314 -15.58 -20.72 9.82
CA TYR A 314 -16.37 -19.82 10.65
C TYR A 314 -16.06 -20.00 12.14
N GLU A 315 -15.94 -21.25 12.59
CA GLU A 315 -15.68 -21.61 13.98
C GLU A 315 -14.20 -21.43 14.37
N ASN A 316 -13.26 -21.75 13.48
CA ASN A 316 -11.84 -21.90 13.86
C ASN A 316 -10.94 -20.73 13.45
N ARG A 317 -11.37 -19.85 12.54
CA ARG A 317 -10.52 -18.75 12.01
C ARG A 317 -11.01 -17.36 12.39
N GLY A 318 -11.92 -17.29 13.37
CA GLY A 318 -12.65 -16.08 13.71
C GLY A 318 -13.60 -15.64 12.58
N HIS A 319 -14.55 -14.78 12.92
CA HIS A 319 -15.53 -14.20 12.00
C HIS A 319 -15.81 -12.76 12.41
N LEU A 320 -16.49 -12.01 11.53
CA LEU A 320 -16.96 -10.67 11.86
C LEU A 320 -18.09 -10.76 12.92
N PRO A 321 -18.07 -9.92 13.97
CA PRO A 321 -19.13 -9.91 14.98
C PRO A 321 -20.51 -9.70 14.35
N GLY A 322 -21.49 -10.54 14.73
CA GLY A 322 -22.85 -10.46 14.22
C GLY A 322 -23.05 -11.05 12.81
N ALA A 323 -22.06 -11.72 12.24
CA ALA A 323 -22.20 -12.38 10.95
C ALA A 323 -23.15 -13.58 10.99
N LEU A 324 -24.08 -13.62 10.04
CA LEU A 324 -24.92 -14.77 9.74
C LEU A 324 -24.10 -15.77 8.91
N HIS A 325 -23.86 -16.96 9.47
CA HIS A 325 -23.16 -18.02 8.75
C HIS A 325 -24.08 -18.71 7.75
N ILE A 326 -23.89 -18.40 6.46
CA ILE A 326 -24.66 -18.98 5.36
C ILE A 326 -23.66 -19.47 4.30
N PRO A 327 -23.17 -20.72 4.42
CA PRO A 327 -22.23 -21.28 3.46
C PRO A 327 -22.71 -21.11 2.02
N HIS A 328 -21.80 -20.77 1.10
CA HIS A 328 -22.15 -20.57 -0.32
C HIS A 328 -23.01 -21.71 -0.91
N GLN A 329 -22.74 -22.95 -0.54
CA GLN A 329 -23.49 -24.13 -1.01
C GLN A 329 -24.96 -24.15 -0.57
N LYS A 330 -25.26 -23.60 0.61
CA LYS A 330 -26.60 -23.56 1.21
C LYS A 330 -27.33 -22.25 0.95
N LEU A 331 -26.63 -21.25 0.40
CA LEU A 331 -27.16 -19.91 0.24
C LEU A 331 -28.49 -19.87 -0.51
N ARG A 332 -28.65 -20.65 -1.59
CA ARG A 332 -29.88 -20.69 -2.39
C ARG A 332 -31.12 -21.09 -1.59
N GLU A 333 -30.95 -21.96 -0.61
CA GLU A 333 -32.02 -22.47 0.25
C GLU A 333 -32.33 -21.51 1.41
N GLN A 334 -31.39 -20.65 1.77
CA GLN A 334 -31.46 -19.75 2.91
C GLN A 334 -31.64 -18.27 2.50
N LEU A 335 -31.92 -17.98 1.22
CA LEU A 335 -32.11 -16.61 0.73
C LEU A 335 -33.29 -15.89 1.39
N GLU A 336 -34.32 -16.62 1.80
CA GLU A 336 -35.54 -16.05 2.39
C GLU A 336 -35.31 -15.50 3.80
N SER A 337 -34.23 -15.89 4.48
CA SER A 337 -33.89 -15.34 5.80
C SER A 337 -33.21 -13.97 5.73
N LEU A 338 -32.93 -13.44 4.53
CA LEU A 338 -32.30 -12.15 4.34
C LEU A 338 -33.32 -11.11 3.84
N ASN A 339 -33.29 -9.91 4.43
CA ASN A 339 -34.10 -8.79 3.99
C ASN A 339 -33.52 -8.16 2.72
N LYS A 340 -34.29 -8.11 1.63
CA LYS A 340 -33.85 -7.59 0.32
C LYS A 340 -33.71 -6.07 0.26
N ASP A 341 -34.39 -5.37 1.16
CA ASP A 341 -34.40 -3.90 1.21
C ASP A 341 -33.31 -3.34 2.12
N GLU A 342 -32.64 -4.19 2.90
CA GLU A 342 -31.50 -3.84 3.74
C GLU A 342 -30.16 -4.01 3.00
N THR A 343 -29.12 -3.36 3.50
CA THR A 343 -27.77 -3.54 2.96
C THR A 343 -27.21 -4.89 3.39
N VAL A 344 -26.75 -5.68 2.43
CA VAL A 344 -26.10 -6.98 2.67
C VAL A 344 -24.61 -6.84 2.38
N VAL A 345 -23.76 -7.23 3.32
CA VAL A 345 -22.32 -7.32 3.13
C VAL A 345 -21.89 -8.77 3.26
N VAL A 346 -21.38 -9.32 2.18
CA VAL A 346 -20.97 -10.72 2.08
C VAL A 346 -19.46 -10.79 2.20
N TYR A 347 -18.96 -11.83 2.86
CA TYR A 347 -17.53 -12.13 2.82
C TYR A 347 -17.26 -13.62 2.77
N CYS A 348 -16.03 -13.94 2.38
CA CYS A 348 -15.42 -15.25 2.57
C CYS A 348 -14.00 -15.07 3.12
N ASN A 349 -13.09 -16.04 2.97
CA ASN A 349 -11.71 -15.89 3.46
C ASN A 349 -10.99 -14.73 2.75
N SER A 350 -11.00 -14.70 1.41
CA SER A 350 -10.19 -13.77 0.58
C SER A 350 -11.01 -12.97 -0.44
N GLY A 351 -12.34 -12.99 -0.35
CA GLY A 351 -13.26 -12.25 -1.23
C GLY A 351 -13.72 -12.97 -2.50
N THR A 352 -13.10 -14.09 -2.91
CA THR A 352 -13.44 -14.81 -4.16
C THR A 352 -14.84 -15.45 -4.13
N THR A 353 -15.12 -16.27 -3.13
CA THR A 353 -16.46 -16.89 -2.95
C THR A 353 -17.52 -15.83 -2.61
N GLY A 354 -17.12 -14.79 -1.87
CA GLY A 354 -17.99 -13.65 -1.55
C GLY A 354 -18.51 -12.96 -2.82
N ASN A 355 -17.68 -12.83 -3.86
CA ASN A 355 -18.12 -12.28 -5.14
C ASN A 355 -19.17 -13.16 -5.85
N ALA A 356 -19.02 -14.49 -5.82
CA ALA A 356 -20.01 -15.40 -6.39
C ALA A 356 -21.37 -15.27 -5.67
N VAL A 357 -21.34 -15.15 -4.35
CA VAL A 357 -22.53 -14.92 -3.52
C VAL A 357 -23.15 -13.56 -3.79
N LEU A 358 -22.35 -12.49 -3.90
CA LEU A 358 -22.83 -11.16 -4.27
C LEU A 358 -23.61 -11.19 -5.58
N ASN A 359 -23.07 -11.84 -6.61
CA ASN A 359 -23.74 -11.97 -7.90
C ASN A 359 -25.05 -12.76 -7.81
N LEU A 360 -25.08 -13.82 -6.99
CA LEU A 360 -26.31 -14.56 -6.73
C LEU A 360 -27.38 -13.67 -6.08
N LEU A 361 -27.02 -12.89 -5.07
CA LEU A 361 -27.94 -11.98 -4.37
C LEU A 361 -28.45 -10.88 -5.31
N LYS A 362 -27.57 -10.23 -6.09
CA LYS A 362 -27.98 -9.23 -7.10
C LYS A 362 -29.00 -9.82 -8.08
N ASN A 363 -28.74 -11.03 -8.61
CA ASN A 363 -29.66 -11.73 -9.52
C ASN A 363 -30.98 -12.15 -8.86
N ARG A 364 -31.10 -12.11 -7.52
CA ARG A 364 -32.31 -12.43 -6.75
C ARG A 364 -33.06 -11.20 -6.24
N GLY A 365 -32.67 -10.01 -6.73
CA GLY A 365 -33.35 -8.74 -6.49
C GLY A 365 -32.88 -7.97 -5.26
N PHE A 366 -31.75 -8.37 -4.64
CA PHE A 366 -31.14 -7.56 -3.59
C PHE A 366 -30.50 -6.31 -4.21
N LYS A 367 -30.86 -5.13 -3.72
CA LYS A 367 -30.46 -3.86 -4.34
C LYS A 367 -29.11 -3.36 -3.85
N ARG A 368 -28.79 -3.56 -2.57
CA ARG A 368 -27.57 -3.08 -1.91
C ARG A 368 -26.75 -4.24 -1.38
N VAL A 369 -25.92 -4.82 -2.23
CA VAL A 369 -25.07 -5.96 -1.88
C VAL A 369 -23.62 -5.59 -2.14
N PHE A 370 -22.80 -5.70 -1.10
CA PHE A 370 -21.37 -5.45 -1.17
C PHE A 370 -20.57 -6.71 -0.80
N ASN A 371 -19.38 -6.84 -1.37
CA ASN A 371 -18.41 -7.87 -1.01
C ASN A 371 -17.30 -7.23 -0.19
N LEU A 372 -17.00 -7.81 0.98
CA LEU A 372 -15.92 -7.31 1.83
C LEU A 372 -14.58 -7.50 1.14
N SER A 373 -13.92 -6.39 0.84
CA SER A 373 -12.61 -6.35 0.23
C SER A 373 -11.57 -7.04 1.11
N GLY A 374 -10.83 -7.99 0.54
CA GLY A 374 -9.84 -8.81 1.27
C GLY A 374 -10.44 -9.89 2.18
N GLY A 375 -11.76 -9.92 2.36
CA GLY A 375 -12.47 -10.93 3.15
C GLY A 375 -12.09 -10.97 4.64
N ASN A 376 -12.41 -12.09 5.30
CA ASN A 376 -12.10 -12.31 6.70
C ASN A 376 -10.59 -12.32 6.97
N GLU A 377 -9.77 -12.81 6.04
CA GLU A 377 -8.32 -12.86 6.26
C GLU A 377 -7.74 -11.48 6.46
N LEU A 378 -8.05 -10.51 5.59
CA LEU A 378 -7.59 -9.15 5.79
C LEU A 378 -8.17 -8.57 7.09
N TYR A 379 -9.48 -8.71 7.31
CA TYR A 379 -10.15 -8.20 8.51
C TYR A 379 -9.49 -8.69 9.81
N GLN A 380 -9.20 -9.99 9.93
CA GLN A 380 -8.56 -10.55 11.12
C GLN A 380 -7.10 -10.08 11.29
N ASN A 381 -6.43 -9.72 10.20
CA ASN A 381 -5.07 -9.17 10.24
C ASN A 381 -5.03 -7.65 10.52
N THR A 382 -6.14 -6.95 10.35
CA THR A 382 -6.23 -5.48 10.53
C THR A 382 -7.13 -5.04 11.68
N LYS A 383 -7.83 -5.97 12.35
CA LYS A 383 -8.60 -5.66 13.56
C LYS A 383 -7.67 -5.25 14.71
N LYS A 384 -8.16 -4.34 15.56
CA LYS A 384 -7.43 -3.84 16.73
C LYS A 384 -7.20 -4.91 17.78
#